data_AF-A0A519KLP6-F1
#
_entry.id   AF-A0A519KLP6-F1
#
_cell.length_a   1.000
_cell.length_b   1.000
_cell.length_c   1.000
_cell.angle_alpha   90.00
_cell.angle_beta   90.00
_cell.angle_gamma   90.00
#
_symmetry.space_group_name_H-M   'P 1'
#
loop_
_entity.id
_entity.type
_entity.pdbx_description
1 polymer ?
#
loop_
_entity_poly.entity_id
_entity_poly.type
_entity_poly.pdbx_seq_one_letter_code
_entity_poly.pdbx_strand_id
1 'polypeptide(L)'
;SPRAPQGVFEAGVPVLGICYGEMTMCEQLGGKVEGGHTREFGRAEITVEKASPLLAGLAPVGGDETVWMSHGDKIVAIPEGFDVVASSSGSPYAVIADESRRFYGVQFHPEVMHTPRGHQMLKNFTHGIAGLKGDWTMAAYRDDKIAQIREQVGSAKVICGLSGGVDSSVAAVLIHEAIGDQLTCVFVDTGLLRKDEATQVTTLFREYYNIPLVHVDASKEFLGELAGQADPETKRKTIGRVFIEVFDREANKIEGAEFLAQGTLYPDVIESVSSSSGKAHVIKSHHNVGGLPDYMKLKLVEPLRELFKDEVRALGRELGLTDAFVGRHPFPGPGLAIRIPGEITPDAVDTLQQADAIYLEEIRNAGLYDDIWQAFAVLLPVKTVGVMGDARTYEK
;
A
#
# COMPACT_ATOMS: atom_id res chain seq x y z
N SER A 1 -20.38 -13.09 -21.61
CA SER A 1 -20.01 -12.81 -20.21
C SER A 1 -18.62 -13.35 -19.94
N PRO A 2 -17.70 -12.59 -19.30
CA PRO A 2 -16.56 -13.17 -18.61
C PRO A 2 -16.98 -14.39 -17.78
N ARG A 3 -16.13 -15.43 -17.78
CA ARG A 3 -16.36 -16.72 -17.11
C ARG A 3 -15.25 -16.98 -16.10
N ALA A 4 -15.60 -17.60 -14.98
CA ALA A 4 -14.65 -18.23 -14.09
C ALA A 4 -14.21 -19.59 -14.66
N PRO A 5 -12.96 -20.03 -14.44
CA PRO A 5 -12.57 -21.41 -14.71
C PRO A 5 -13.51 -22.38 -14.00
N GLN A 6 -14.00 -23.40 -14.71
CA GLN A 6 -15.01 -24.31 -14.18
C GLN A 6 -14.58 -24.99 -12.87
N GLY A 7 -13.28 -25.26 -12.73
CA GLY A 7 -12.68 -25.82 -11.52
C GLY A 7 -12.96 -25.02 -10.24
N VAL A 8 -13.28 -23.72 -10.32
CA VAL A 8 -13.71 -22.92 -9.17
C VAL A 8 -14.97 -23.50 -8.52
N PHE A 9 -15.93 -23.95 -9.33
CA PHE A 9 -17.21 -24.51 -8.85
C PHE A 9 -17.15 -26.03 -8.60
N GLU A 10 -16.06 -26.69 -8.96
CA GLU A 10 -15.86 -28.15 -8.81
C GLU A 10 -14.89 -28.49 -7.68
N ALA A 11 -14.17 -27.52 -7.13
CA ALA A 11 -13.12 -27.72 -6.13
C ALA A 11 -13.61 -28.21 -4.75
N GLY A 12 -14.94 -28.24 -4.51
CA GLY A 12 -15.51 -28.69 -3.23
C GLY A 12 -15.27 -27.74 -2.04
N VAL A 13 -14.86 -26.50 -2.31
CA VAL A 13 -14.66 -25.43 -1.32
C VAL A 13 -15.78 -24.39 -1.41
N PRO A 14 -16.07 -23.63 -0.34
CA PRO A 14 -17.04 -22.54 -0.40
C PRO A 14 -16.64 -21.46 -1.40
N VAL A 15 -17.63 -20.84 -2.04
CA VAL A 15 -17.42 -19.76 -3.04
C VAL A 15 -18.36 -18.59 -2.74
N LEU A 16 -17.81 -17.37 -2.70
CA LEU A 16 -18.58 -16.12 -2.62
C LEU A 16 -18.40 -15.35 -3.93
N GLY A 17 -19.49 -15.19 -4.68
CA GLY A 17 -19.56 -14.32 -5.85
C GLY A 17 -20.04 -12.92 -5.45
N ILE A 18 -19.26 -11.89 -5.75
CA ILE A 18 -19.61 -10.49 -5.47
C ILE A 18 -19.91 -9.78 -6.79
N CYS A 19 -21.11 -9.19 -6.89
CA CYS A 19 -21.64 -8.49 -8.05
C CYS A 19 -21.46 -9.29 -9.34
N TYR A 20 -20.43 -8.98 -10.14
CA TYR A 20 -20.13 -9.71 -11.37
C TYR A 20 -19.84 -11.20 -11.11
N GLY A 21 -19.27 -11.53 -9.94
CA GLY A 21 -19.04 -12.91 -9.52
C GLY A 21 -20.33 -13.70 -9.30
N GLU A 22 -21.36 -13.08 -8.72
CA GLU A 22 -22.69 -13.70 -8.57
C GLU A 22 -23.32 -13.95 -9.94
N MET A 23 -23.29 -12.96 -10.83
CA MET A 23 -23.82 -13.11 -12.19
C MET A 23 -23.10 -14.22 -12.96
N THR A 24 -21.78 -14.31 -12.83
CA THR A 24 -20.97 -15.37 -13.44
C THR A 24 -21.33 -16.74 -12.89
N MET A 25 -21.50 -16.84 -11.58
CA MET A 25 -21.95 -18.06 -10.89
C MET A 25 -23.34 -18.49 -11.39
N CYS A 26 -24.29 -17.56 -11.46
CA CYS A 26 -25.63 -17.82 -11.97
C CYS A 26 -25.61 -18.34 -13.41
N GLU A 27 -24.96 -17.60 -14.32
CA GLU A 27 -24.93 -17.95 -15.75
C GLU A 27 -24.23 -19.30 -16.01
N GLN A 28 -23.15 -19.62 -15.28
CA GLN A 28 -22.39 -20.86 -15.48
C GLN A 28 -23.05 -22.10 -14.87
N LEU A 29 -23.90 -21.93 -13.84
CA LEU A 29 -24.54 -23.03 -13.13
C LEU A 29 -25.98 -23.31 -13.60
N GLY A 30 -26.43 -22.66 -14.68
CA GLY A 30 -27.74 -22.93 -15.30
C GLY A 30 -28.84 -21.91 -14.96
N GLY A 31 -28.49 -20.83 -14.27
CA GLY A 31 -29.33 -19.63 -14.17
C GLY A 31 -29.30 -18.80 -15.46
N LYS A 32 -29.81 -17.57 -15.38
CA LYS A 32 -29.87 -16.66 -16.53
C LYS A 32 -29.65 -15.22 -16.10
N VAL A 33 -28.73 -14.54 -16.80
CA VAL A 33 -28.45 -13.10 -16.67
C VAL A 33 -28.90 -12.37 -17.94
N GLU A 34 -29.53 -11.21 -17.76
CA GLU A 34 -29.95 -10.34 -18.87
C GLU A 34 -29.34 -8.95 -18.72
N GLY A 35 -29.05 -8.32 -19.85
CA GLY A 35 -28.61 -6.92 -19.87
C GLY A 35 -29.72 -6.01 -19.34
N GLY A 36 -29.42 -5.18 -18.35
CA GLY A 36 -30.39 -4.23 -17.80
C GLY A 36 -30.42 -2.92 -18.58
N HIS A 37 -31.60 -2.30 -18.65
CA HIS A 37 -31.78 -0.97 -19.22
C HIS A 37 -31.57 0.17 -18.21
N THR A 38 -31.60 -0.17 -16.91
CA THR A 38 -31.42 0.72 -15.77
C THR A 38 -30.24 0.21 -14.95
N ARG A 39 -29.32 1.11 -14.60
CA ARG A 39 -28.19 0.77 -13.73
C ARG A 39 -28.49 1.21 -12.31
N GLU A 40 -28.34 0.31 -11.35
CA GLU A 40 -28.44 0.62 -9.93
C GLU A 40 -27.03 0.74 -9.37
N PHE A 41 -26.63 2.00 -9.12
CA PHE A 41 -25.39 2.32 -8.45
C PHE A 41 -25.71 3.18 -7.24
N GLY A 42 -25.37 2.69 -6.06
CA GLY A 42 -25.47 3.46 -4.84
C GLY A 42 -26.08 2.70 -3.68
N ARG A 43 -26.48 3.47 -2.68
CA ARG A 43 -27.07 2.95 -1.45
C ARG A 43 -28.45 2.38 -1.74
N ALA A 44 -28.68 1.15 -1.29
CA ALA A 44 -29.96 0.47 -1.34
C ALA A 44 -30.24 -0.23 0.00
N GLU A 45 -31.50 -0.62 0.21
CA GLU A 45 -31.90 -1.49 1.31
C GLU A 45 -32.28 -2.86 0.72
N ILE A 46 -31.76 -3.94 1.31
CA ILE A 46 -32.19 -5.31 1.03
C ILE A 46 -33.04 -5.80 2.19
N THR A 47 -34.09 -6.56 1.91
CA THR A 47 -34.90 -7.24 2.92
C THR A 47 -34.48 -8.70 3.01
N VAL A 48 -34.19 -9.19 4.22
CA VAL A 48 -33.81 -10.59 4.45
C VAL A 48 -35.05 -11.48 4.33
N GLU A 49 -35.05 -12.39 3.37
CA GLU A 49 -36.19 -13.30 3.11
C GLU A 49 -36.01 -14.66 3.79
N LYS A 50 -34.75 -15.10 3.95
CA LYS A 50 -34.42 -16.40 4.51
C LYS A 50 -33.22 -16.29 5.44
N ALA A 51 -33.21 -17.09 6.50
CA ALA A 51 -32.03 -17.24 7.34
C ALA A 51 -30.93 -17.94 6.54
N SER A 52 -29.71 -17.39 6.57
CA SER A 52 -28.52 -17.95 5.94
C SER A 52 -27.30 -17.72 6.82
N PRO A 53 -26.33 -18.66 6.89
CA PRO A 53 -25.05 -18.45 7.57
C PRO A 53 -24.32 -17.18 7.12
N LEU A 54 -24.45 -16.78 5.83
CA LEU A 54 -23.81 -15.56 5.32
C LEU A 54 -24.32 -14.30 6.03
N LEU A 55 -25.62 -14.27 6.39
CA LEU A 55 -26.28 -13.15 7.06
C LEU A 55 -26.42 -13.38 8.58
N ALA A 56 -25.66 -14.29 9.17
CA ALA A 56 -25.70 -14.52 10.61
C ALA A 56 -25.32 -13.25 11.40
N GLY A 57 -26.16 -12.86 12.37
CA GLY A 57 -25.95 -11.65 13.19
C GLY A 57 -26.35 -10.33 12.51
N LEU A 58 -26.92 -10.40 11.31
CA LEU A 58 -27.53 -9.27 10.61
C LEU A 58 -29.03 -9.18 10.93
N ALA A 59 -29.79 -8.41 10.15
CA ALA A 59 -31.23 -8.26 10.28
C ALA A 59 -31.93 -9.63 10.28
N PRO A 60 -32.97 -9.82 11.11
CA PRO A 60 -33.78 -11.03 11.08
C PRO A 60 -34.57 -11.10 9.77
N VAL A 61 -35.13 -12.28 9.47
CA VAL A 61 -36.07 -12.44 8.35
C VAL A 61 -37.20 -11.41 8.46
N GLY A 62 -37.43 -10.67 7.37
CA GLY A 62 -38.36 -9.54 7.27
C GLY A 62 -37.77 -8.19 7.65
N GLY A 63 -36.50 -8.13 8.09
CA GLY A 63 -35.77 -6.90 8.38
C GLY A 63 -34.85 -6.46 7.24
N ASP A 64 -34.43 -5.20 7.30
CA ASP A 64 -33.66 -4.56 6.23
C ASP A 64 -32.17 -4.37 6.57
N GLU A 65 -31.33 -4.36 5.54
CA GLU A 65 -29.90 -4.06 5.58
C GLU A 65 -29.52 -3.01 4.54
N THR A 66 -28.78 -1.98 4.98
CA THR A 66 -28.18 -1.01 4.07
C THR A 66 -26.97 -1.62 3.36
N VAL A 67 -26.99 -1.56 2.02
CA VAL A 67 -25.91 -2.07 1.17
C VAL A 67 -25.54 -1.10 0.03
N TRP A 68 -24.40 -1.34 -0.61
CA TRP A 68 -23.95 -0.60 -1.78
C TRP A 68 -24.07 -1.43 -3.07
N MET A 69 -25.14 -1.19 -3.82
CA MET A 69 -25.40 -1.83 -5.11
C MET A 69 -24.50 -1.24 -6.20
N SER A 70 -24.06 -2.09 -7.13
CA SER A 70 -23.27 -1.65 -8.27
C SER A 70 -23.45 -2.59 -9.47
N HIS A 71 -24.65 -2.59 -10.06
CA HIS A 71 -24.95 -3.47 -11.18
C HIS A 71 -25.73 -2.77 -12.31
N GLY A 72 -25.40 -3.16 -13.53
CA GLY A 72 -26.15 -2.80 -14.74
C GLY A 72 -27.01 -3.95 -15.23
N ASP A 73 -26.45 -5.16 -15.23
CA ASP A 73 -27.14 -6.39 -15.62
C ASP A 73 -27.98 -6.91 -14.44
N LYS A 74 -28.93 -7.79 -14.74
CA LYS A 74 -29.81 -8.39 -13.74
C LYS A 74 -29.87 -9.90 -13.90
N ILE A 75 -29.90 -10.61 -12.78
CA ILE A 75 -30.24 -12.03 -12.74
C ILE A 75 -31.76 -12.12 -12.93
N VAL A 76 -32.22 -13.00 -13.82
CA VAL A 76 -33.65 -13.24 -14.04
C VAL A 76 -34.08 -14.64 -13.64
N ALA A 77 -33.13 -15.58 -13.57
CA ALA A 77 -33.33 -16.92 -13.03
C ALA A 77 -32.05 -17.35 -12.28
N ILE A 78 -32.22 -17.90 -11.08
CA ILE A 78 -31.13 -18.49 -10.30
C ILE A 78 -30.96 -19.98 -10.66
N PRO A 79 -29.76 -20.55 -10.48
CA PRO A 79 -29.52 -21.97 -10.73
C PRO A 79 -30.34 -22.89 -9.81
N GLU A 80 -30.56 -24.13 -10.25
CA GLU A 80 -31.15 -25.16 -9.39
C GLU A 80 -30.26 -25.39 -8.14
N GLY A 81 -30.92 -25.54 -6.98
CA GLY A 81 -30.28 -25.71 -5.68
C GLY A 81 -30.00 -24.40 -4.93
N PHE A 82 -30.17 -23.24 -5.58
CA PHE A 82 -30.06 -21.95 -4.91
C PHE A 82 -31.40 -21.48 -4.36
N ASP A 83 -31.35 -20.82 -3.20
CA ASP A 83 -32.43 -20.08 -2.58
C ASP A 83 -32.19 -18.57 -2.69
N VAL A 84 -33.28 -17.80 -2.75
CA VAL A 84 -33.23 -16.34 -2.51
C VAL A 84 -33.15 -16.11 -1.01
N VAL A 85 -32.09 -15.43 -0.57
CA VAL A 85 -31.81 -15.15 0.84
C VAL A 85 -32.20 -13.72 1.20
N ALA A 86 -32.01 -12.78 0.28
CA ALA A 86 -32.45 -11.40 0.42
C ALA A 86 -32.75 -10.78 -0.95
N SER A 87 -33.64 -9.80 -0.97
CA SER A 87 -34.05 -9.09 -2.18
C SER A 87 -34.08 -7.57 -1.95
N SER A 88 -34.10 -6.80 -3.03
CA SER A 88 -34.43 -5.39 -3.03
C SER A 88 -35.45 -5.10 -4.13
N SER A 89 -35.98 -3.88 -4.16
CA SER A 89 -36.88 -3.43 -5.23
C SER A 89 -36.23 -3.46 -6.62
N GLY A 90 -34.91 -3.25 -6.71
CA GLY A 90 -34.14 -3.27 -7.96
C GLY A 90 -33.42 -4.59 -8.25
N SER A 91 -33.25 -5.46 -7.25
CA SER A 91 -32.61 -6.77 -7.39
C SER A 91 -33.37 -7.85 -6.60
N PRO A 92 -34.26 -8.64 -7.24
CA PRO A 92 -34.98 -9.73 -6.57
C PRO A 92 -34.05 -10.85 -6.09
N TYR A 93 -32.82 -10.90 -6.61
CA TYR A 93 -31.78 -11.87 -6.25
C TYR A 93 -30.59 -11.11 -5.64
N ALA A 94 -30.83 -10.28 -4.62
CA ALA A 94 -29.79 -9.46 -4.02
C ALA A 94 -28.78 -10.30 -3.22
N VAL A 95 -29.24 -11.40 -2.63
CA VAL A 95 -28.41 -12.45 -2.04
C VAL A 95 -29.01 -13.80 -2.41
N ILE A 96 -28.18 -14.69 -2.94
CA ILE A 96 -28.54 -16.08 -3.24
C ILE A 96 -27.59 -17.03 -2.51
N ALA A 97 -28.09 -18.22 -2.14
CA ALA A 97 -27.25 -19.23 -1.51
C ALA A 97 -27.66 -20.65 -1.92
N ASP A 98 -26.65 -21.48 -2.17
CA ASP A 98 -26.76 -22.94 -2.11
C ASP A 98 -25.98 -23.40 -0.87
N GLU A 99 -26.71 -23.64 0.21
CA GLU A 99 -26.13 -24.03 1.50
C GLU A 99 -25.48 -25.43 1.46
N SER A 100 -25.91 -26.30 0.53
CA SER A 100 -25.37 -27.65 0.40
C SER A 100 -23.95 -27.64 -0.21
N ARG A 101 -23.74 -26.81 -1.24
CA ARG A 101 -22.45 -26.59 -1.89
C ARG A 101 -21.63 -25.49 -1.21
N ARG A 102 -22.25 -24.70 -0.33
CA ARG A 102 -21.69 -23.49 0.30
C ARG A 102 -21.30 -22.44 -0.74
N PHE A 103 -22.18 -22.24 -1.72
CA PHE A 103 -22.04 -21.20 -2.73
C PHE A 103 -22.95 -20.03 -2.39
N TYR A 104 -22.40 -18.84 -2.41
CA TYR A 104 -23.09 -17.62 -2.03
C TYR A 104 -22.87 -16.56 -3.11
N GLY A 105 -23.92 -15.80 -3.40
CA GLY A 105 -23.89 -14.67 -4.32
C GLY A 105 -24.45 -13.42 -3.65
N VAL A 106 -23.84 -12.27 -3.90
CA VAL A 106 -24.34 -10.96 -3.45
C VAL A 106 -24.27 -9.95 -4.59
N GLN A 107 -25.33 -9.18 -4.80
CA GLN A 107 -25.41 -8.22 -5.92
C GLN A 107 -24.82 -6.84 -5.56
N PHE A 108 -24.40 -6.67 -4.31
CA PHE A 108 -23.77 -5.47 -3.73
C PHE A 108 -22.33 -5.76 -3.27
N HIS A 109 -21.62 -4.72 -2.85
CA HIS A 109 -20.23 -4.81 -2.41
C HIS A 109 -20.11 -4.81 -0.87
N PRO A 110 -19.89 -5.96 -0.20
CA PRO A 110 -19.68 -6.02 1.25
C PRO A 110 -18.30 -5.48 1.69
N GLU A 111 -17.37 -5.27 0.76
CA GLU A 111 -16.00 -4.80 1.02
C GLU A 111 -15.88 -3.26 1.15
N VAL A 112 -16.92 -2.51 0.78
CA VAL A 112 -16.90 -1.04 0.82
C VAL A 112 -17.55 -0.51 2.10
N MET A 113 -17.04 0.63 2.60
CA MET A 113 -17.57 1.31 3.79
C MET A 113 -19.05 1.70 3.69
N HIS A 114 -19.57 1.83 2.47
CA HIS A 114 -20.99 2.14 2.22
C HIS A 114 -21.95 0.98 2.53
N THR A 115 -21.42 -0.23 2.74
CA THR A 115 -22.15 -1.37 3.29
C THR A 115 -21.73 -1.53 4.76
N PRO A 116 -22.40 -0.89 5.74
CA PRO A 116 -21.85 -0.71 7.09
C PRO A 116 -21.54 -2.02 7.82
N ARG A 117 -22.34 -3.07 7.56
CA ARG A 117 -22.16 -4.41 8.13
C ARG A 117 -21.55 -5.42 7.15
N GLY A 118 -20.97 -4.95 6.04
CA GLY A 118 -20.34 -5.81 5.04
C GLY A 118 -19.16 -6.61 5.59
N HIS A 119 -18.41 -6.03 6.52
CA HIS A 119 -17.35 -6.74 7.25
C HIS A 119 -17.87 -7.99 8.00
N GLN A 120 -19.10 -7.96 8.52
CA GLN A 120 -19.71 -9.09 9.23
C GLN A 120 -20.06 -10.20 8.25
N MET A 121 -20.55 -9.86 7.05
CA MET A 121 -20.82 -10.84 5.99
C MET A 121 -19.52 -11.52 5.51
N LEU A 122 -18.47 -10.73 5.29
CA LEU A 122 -17.15 -11.27 4.92
C LEU A 122 -16.57 -12.16 6.03
N LYS A 123 -16.76 -11.79 7.31
CA LYS A 123 -16.37 -12.61 8.46
C LYS A 123 -17.17 -13.91 8.53
N ASN A 124 -18.47 -13.86 8.32
CA ASN A 124 -19.33 -15.04 8.27
C ASN A 124 -18.87 -16.01 7.18
N PHE A 125 -18.54 -15.49 5.99
CA PHE A 125 -18.01 -16.31 4.90
C PHE A 125 -16.63 -16.90 5.22
N THR A 126 -15.65 -16.07 5.56
CA THR A 126 -14.27 -16.50 5.79
C THR A 126 -14.12 -17.43 7.00
N HIS A 127 -14.74 -17.12 8.13
CA HIS A 127 -14.57 -17.88 9.37
C HIS A 127 -15.68 -18.91 9.57
N GLY A 128 -16.95 -18.50 9.46
CA GLY A 128 -18.08 -19.37 9.74
C GLY A 128 -18.28 -20.46 8.67
N ILE A 129 -18.26 -20.08 7.40
CA ILE A 129 -18.57 -20.96 6.27
C ILE A 129 -17.30 -21.67 5.76
N ALA A 130 -16.23 -20.92 5.53
CA ALA A 130 -14.96 -21.46 5.02
C ALA A 130 -14.06 -22.04 6.11
N GLY A 131 -14.33 -21.76 7.39
CA GLY A 131 -13.60 -22.36 8.51
C GLY A 131 -12.19 -21.82 8.69
N LEU A 132 -11.87 -20.65 8.13
CA LEU A 132 -10.56 -20.02 8.33
C LEU A 132 -10.42 -19.57 9.79
N LYS A 133 -9.24 -19.80 10.36
CA LYS A 133 -8.98 -19.57 11.79
C LYS A 133 -8.62 -18.13 12.14
N GLY A 134 -8.19 -17.34 11.14
CA GLY A 134 -7.64 -16.00 11.36
C GLY A 134 -6.24 -16.03 11.96
N ASP A 135 -5.40 -16.97 11.52
CA ASP A 135 -4.00 -17.14 11.92
C ASP A 135 -3.04 -16.15 11.24
N TRP A 136 -3.53 -15.37 10.26
CA TRP A 136 -2.81 -14.25 9.69
C TRP A 136 -2.71 -13.08 10.69
N THR A 137 -1.63 -13.05 11.45
CA THR A 137 -1.31 -11.98 12.41
C THR A 137 0.12 -11.51 12.16
N MET A 138 0.43 -10.25 12.49
CA MET A 138 1.79 -9.72 12.27
C MET A 138 2.85 -10.42 13.13
N ALA A 139 2.48 -10.97 14.28
CA ALA A 139 3.35 -11.83 15.08
C ALA A 139 3.67 -13.15 14.35
N ALA A 140 2.65 -13.88 13.88
CA ALA A 140 2.86 -15.12 13.12
C ALA A 140 3.61 -14.86 11.80
N TYR A 141 3.30 -13.76 11.11
CA TYR A 141 3.98 -13.35 9.89
C TYR A 141 5.46 -13.03 10.12
N ARG A 142 5.77 -12.31 11.21
CA ARG A 142 7.15 -12.03 11.63
C ARG A 142 7.94 -13.32 11.83
N ASP A 143 7.41 -14.26 12.59
CA ASP A 143 8.08 -15.53 12.88
C ASP A 143 8.36 -16.34 11.61
N ASP A 144 7.34 -16.47 10.74
CA ASP A 144 7.44 -17.18 9.46
C ASP A 144 8.47 -16.51 8.52
N LYS A 145 8.42 -15.18 8.38
CA LYS A 145 9.36 -14.46 7.51
C LYS A 145 10.77 -14.45 8.04
N ILE A 146 10.98 -14.41 9.35
CA ILE A 146 12.32 -14.58 9.94
C ILE A 146 12.90 -15.94 9.54
N ALA A 147 12.13 -17.02 9.63
CA ALA A 147 12.57 -18.34 9.22
C ALA A 147 12.91 -18.41 7.72
N GLN A 148 12.05 -17.87 6.86
CA GLN A 148 12.27 -17.81 5.41
C GLN A 148 13.50 -16.98 5.03
N ILE A 149 13.71 -15.82 5.67
CA ILE A 149 14.90 -14.98 5.42
C ILE A 149 16.17 -15.75 5.81
N ARG A 150 16.19 -16.42 6.97
CA ARG A 150 17.35 -17.21 7.41
C ARG A 150 17.67 -18.34 6.43
N GLU A 151 16.65 -19.05 5.95
CA GLU A 151 16.82 -20.11 4.96
C GLU A 151 17.31 -19.56 3.61
N GLN A 152 16.72 -18.46 3.14
CA GLN A 152 17.08 -17.85 1.86
C GLN A 152 18.49 -17.28 1.85
N VAL A 153 18.88 -16.56 2.91
CA VAL A 153 20.15 -15.83 2.99
C VAL A 153 21.30 -16.73 3.44
N GLY A 154 21.05 -17.70 4.32
CA GLY A 154 22.08 -18.54 4.91
C GLY A 154 23.16 -17.70 5.60
N SER A 155 24.43 -17.84 5.18
CA SER A 155 25.57 -17.09 5.70
C SER A 155 25.99 -15.88 4.85
N ALA A 156 25.26 -15.57 3.78
CA ALA A 156 25.58 -14.44 2.90
C ALA A 156 25.22 -13.10 3.57
N LYS A 157 25.78 -11.99 3.07
CA LYS A 157 25.37 -10.66 3.53
C LYS A 157 24.27 -10.08 2.66
N VAL A 158 23.47 -9.21 3.29
CA VAL A 158 22.37 -8.47 2.68
C VAL A 158 22.67 -6.98 2.75
N ILE A 159 22.51 -6.29 1.63
CA ILE A 159 22.54 -4.82 1.59
C ILE A 159 21.10 -4.31 1.56
N CYS A 160 20.79 -3.26 2.31
CA CYS A 160 19.47 -2.62 2.28
C CYS A 160 19.60 -1.12 2.02
N GLY A 161 18.91 -0.61 0.99
CA GLY A 161 18.74 0.82 0.79
C GLY A 161 17.69 1.39 1.73
N LEU A 162 18.11 2.19 2.71
CA LEU A 162 17.20 2.93 3.57
C LEU A 162 16.85 4.26 2.92
N SER A 163 15.56 4.55 2.88
CA SER A 163 15.03 5.84 2.41
C SER A 163 14.50 6.73 3.53
N GLY A 164 14.44 6.22 4.77
CA GLY A 164 13.75 6.88 5.89
C GLY A 164 12.23 6.70 5.87
N GLY A 165 11.68 6.09 4.81
CA GLY A 165 10.27 5.71 4.74
C GLY A 165 9.94 4.49 5.61
N VAL A 166 8.65 4.33 5.91
CA VAL A 166 8.17 3.22 6.75
C VAL A 166 8.51 1.85 6.16
N ASP A 167 8.38 1.66 4.85
CA ASP A 167 8.51 0.33 4.22
C ASP A 167 9.96 -0.19 4.25
N SER A 168 10.91 0.63 3.82
CA SER A 168 12.34 0.28 3.86
C SER A 168 12.83 0.08 5.30
N SER A 169 12.25 0.81 6.25
CA SER A 169 12.61 0.69 7.66
C SER A 169 12.08 -0.58 8.30
N VAL A 170 10.80 -0.92 8.07
CA VAL A 170 10.21 -2.18 8.56
C VAL A 170 10.92 -3.38 7.94
N ALA A 171 11.24 -3.33 6.64
CA ALA A 171 12.02 -4.38 5.98
C ALA A 171 13.42 -4.53 6.61
N ALA A 172 14.13 -3.42 6.84
CA ALA A 172 15.45 -3.45 7.46
C ALA A 172 15.42 -4.02 8.89
N VAL A 173 14.47 -3.59 9.73
CA VAL A 173 14.35 -4.11 11.10
C VAL A 173 13.99 -5.59 11.10
N LEU A 174 13.05 -6.03 10.26
CA LEU A 174 12.69 -7.45 10.14
C LEU A 174 13.87 -8.31 9.69
N ILE A 175 14.63 -7.86 8.69
CA ILE A 175 15.81 -8.58 8.20
C ILE A 175 16.89 -8.58 9.29
N HIS A 176 17.14 -7.45 9.96
CA HIS A 176 18.12 -7.41 11.04
C HIS A 176 17.76 -8.38 12.17
N GLU A 177 16.48 -8.48 12.54
CA GLU A 177 16.06 -9.46 13.53
C GLU A 177 16.30 -10.91 13.07
N ALA A 178 16.18 -11.16 11.77
CA ALA A 178 16.43 -12.47 11.20
C ALA A 178 17.93 -12.84 11.18
N ILE A 179 18.81 -11.94 10.75
CA ILE A 179 20.22 -12.28 10.40
C ILE A 179 21.28 -11.38 11.06
N GLY A 180 20.88 -10.47 11.94
CA GLY A 180 21.76 -9.60 12.71
C GLY A 180 22.73 -8.80 11.84
N ASP A 181 24.02 -8.92 12.14
CA ASP A 181 25.13 -8.20 11.50
C ASP A 181 25.42 -8.64 10.04
N GLN A 182 24.70 -9.64 9.52
CA GLN A 182 24.74 -9.94 8.09
C GLN A 182 24.05 -8.85 7.24
N LEU A 183 23.22 -8.01 7.86
CA LEU A 183 22.59 -6.86 7.22
C LEU A 183 23.47 -5.62 7.35
N THR A 184 23.73 -4.97 6.21
CA THR A 184 24.28 -3.61 6.16
C THR A 184 23.30 -2.69 5.44
N CYS A 185 22.85 -1.64 6.12
CA CYS A 185 22.02 -0.61 5.54
C CYS A 185 22.88 0.52 4.94
N VAL A 186 22.44 1.06 3.81
CA VAL A 186 23.00 2.27 3.19
C VAL A 186 21.90 3.32 3.15
N PHE A 187 22.16 4.48 3.76
CA PHE A 187 21.28 5.63 3.76
C PHE A 187 21.98 6.80 3.05
N VAL A 188 21.40 7.23 1.93
CA VAL A 188 21.91 8.34 1.12
C VAL A 188 21.12 9.59 1.48
N ASP A 189 21.78 10.53 2.16
CA ASP A 189 21.24 11.87 2.36
C ASP A 189 21.44 12.68 1.08
N THR A 190 20.32 12.94 0.41
CA THR A 190 20.27 13.66 -0.86
C THR A 190 20.32 15.17 -0.68
N GLY A 191 20.28 15.67 0.56
CA GLY A 191 20.05 17.08 0.88
C GLY A 191 18.62 17.56 0.60
N LEU A 192 17.72 16.68 0.15
CA LEU A 192 16.33 16.99 -0.21
C LEU A 192 15.32 16.35 0.75
N LEU A 193 15.78 15.95 1.93
CA LEU A 193 14.96 15.39 3.00
C LEU A 193 14.29 16.49 3.83
N ARG A 194 13.38 16.12 4.73
CA ARG A 194 12.85 17.08 5.71
C ARG A 194 13.93 17.52 6.69
N LYS A 195 13.66 18.64 7.38
CA LYS A 195 14.52 19.13 8.46
C LYS A 195 14.80 18.03 9.48
N ASP A 196 16.09 17.85 9.80
CA ASP A 196 16.62 16.87 10.77
C ASP A 196 16.32 15.39 10.47
N GLU A 197 15.78 15.06 9.29
CA GLU A 197 15.36 13.69 8.97
C GLU A 197 16.55 12.73 8.89
N ALA A 198 17.66 13.16 8.31
CA ALA A 198 18.90 12.35 8.27
C ALA A 198 19.40 12.02 9.68
N THR A 199 19.41 13.00 10.59
CA THR A 199 19.78 12.80 11.99
C THR A 199 18.82 11.83 12.68
N GLN A 200 17.51 11.99 12.49
CA GLN A 200 16.51 11.12 13.08
C GLN A 200 16.64 9.67 12.61
N VAL A 201 16.83 9.45 11.30
CA VAL A 201 17.02 8.12 10.73
C VAL A 201 18.33 7.51 11.25
N THR A 202 19.44 8.22 11.20
CA THR A 202 20.73 7.69 11.66
C THR A 202 20.73 7.35 13.15
N THR A 203 20.14 8.20 13.99
CA THR A 203 19.98 7.95 15.43
C THR A 203 19.12 6.71 15.67
N LEU A 204 17.96 6.63 15.02
CA LEU A 204 17.03 5.50 15.17
C LEU A 204 17.72 4.16 14.87
N PHE A 205 18.39 4.07 13.73
CA PHE A 205 18.98 2.81 13.27
C PHE A 205 20.25 2.43 14.03
N ARG A 206 21.14 3.41 14.32
CA ARG A 206 22.41 3.12 15.01
C ARG A 206 22.25 2.96 16.51
N GLU A 207 21.47 3.81 17.16
CA GLU A 207 21.44 3.87 18.64
C GLU A 207 20.34 3.00 19.23
N TYR A 208 19.17 2.94 18.59
CA TYR A 208 18.04 2.17 19.13
C TYR A 208 18.02 0.73 18.61
N TYR A 209 18.28 0.52 17.32
CA TYR A 209 18.26 -0.82 16.72
C TYR A 209 19.63 -1.48 16.58
N ASN A 210 20.73 -0.74 16.76
CA ASN A 210 22.10 -1.23 16.55
C ASN A 210 22.33 -1.85 15.17
N ILE A 211 21.64 -1.35 14.14
CA ILE A 211 21.77 -1.83 12.77
C ILE A 211 23.01 -1.20 12.13
N PRO A 212 23.91 -2.01 11.50
CA PRO A 212 25.01 -1.48 10.72
C PRO A 212 24.53 -0.53 9.62
N LEU A 213 24.91 0.75 9.71
CA LEU A 213 24.43 1.81 8.82
C LEU A 213 25.57 2.63 8.23
N VAL A 214 25.71 2.56 6.91
CA VAL A 214 26.52 3.48 6.11
C VAL A 214 25.68 4.72 5.80
N HIS A 215 26.01 5.84 6.44
CA HIS A 215 25.38 7.14 6.17
C HIS A 215 26.26 7.91 5.18
N VAL A 216 25.66 8.35 4.07
CA VAL A 216 26.35 8.99 2.95
C VAL A 216 25.71 10.36 2.72
N ASP A 217 26.42 11.43 3.08
CA ASP A 217 26.02 12.79 2.70
C ASP A 217 26.40 13.04 1.25
N ALA A 218 25.40 13.00 0.37
CA ALA A 218 25.52 13.28 -1.05
C ALA A 218 24.86 14.62 -1.43
N SER A 219 24.48 15.45 -0.46
CA SER A 219 23.73 16.70 -0.67
C SER A 219 24.33 17.59 -1.76
N LYS A 220 25.65 17.77 -1.76
CA LYS A 220 26.39 18.57 -2.77
C LYS A 220 26.34 17.96 -4.17
N GLU A 221 26.41 16.63 -4.27
CA GLU A 221 26.34 15.89 -5.55
C GLU A 221 24.96 16.05 -6.18
N PHE A 222 23.90 15.87 -5.39
CA PHE A 222 22.51 16.07 -5.84
C PHE A 222 22.21 17.52 -6.23
N LEU A 223 22.55 18.49 -5.37
CA LEU A 223 22.28 19.90 -5.66
C LEU A 223 23.10 20.42 -6.85
N GLY A 224 24.33 19.91 -7.06
CA GLY A 224 25.14 20.23 -8.23
C GLY A 224 24.51 19.75 -9.53
N GLU A 225 24.04 18.51 -9.57
CA GLU A 225 23.39 17.91 -10.75
C GLU A 225 22.00 18.51 -11.04
N LEU A 226 21.35 19.07 -10.03
CA LEU A 226 20.04 19.74 -10.15
C LEU A 226 20.14 21.24 -10.48
N ALA A 227 21.33 21.83 -10.46
CA ALA A 227 21.53 23.24 -10.76
C ALA A 227 21.02 23.57 -12.18
N GLY A 228 20.25 24.65 -12.32
CA GLY A 228 19.63 25.04 -13.59
C GLY A 228 18.50 24.14 -14.10
N GLN A 229 18.14 23.06 -13.39
CA GLN A 229 17.06 22.15 -13.80
C GLN A 229 15.70 22.63 -13.27
N ALA A 230 14.80 23.01 -14.18
CA ALA A 230 13.45 23.44 -13.82
C ALA A 230 12.36 22.39 -14.12
N ASP A 231 12.56 21.57 -15.15
CA ASP A 231 11.58 20.57 -15.61
C ASP A 231 11.41 19.44 -14.57
N PRO A 232 10.20 19.16 -14.08
CA PRO A 232 9.98 18.20 -13.00
C PRO A 232 10.37 16.76 -13.37
N GLU A 233 10.18 16.35 -14.63
CA GLU A 233 10.56 15.01 -15.09
C GLU A 233 12.09 14.86 -15.18
N THR A 234 12.77 15.90 -15.65
CA THR A 234 14.24 15.95 -15.66
C THR A 234 14.78 15.88 -14.25
N LYS A 235 14.24 16.66 -13.31
CA LYS A 235 14.62 16.58 -11.88
C LYS A 235 14.45 15.16 -11.32
N ARG A 236 13.30 14.53 -11.59
CA ARG A 236 13.00 13.16 -11.12
C ARG A 236 14.02 12.15 -11.67
N LYS A 237 14.32 12.20 -12.97
CA LYS A 237 15.30 11.32 -13.61
C LYS A 237 16.71 11.54 -13.09
N THR A 238 17.13 12.79 -12.92
CA THR A 238 18.44 13.14 -12.37
C THR A 238 18.60 12.60 -10.94
N ILE A 239 17.62 12.82 -10.06
CA ILE A 239 17.66 12.32 -8.69
C ILE A 239 17.73 10.79 -8.67
N GLY A 240 16.91 10.10 -9.47
CA GLY A 240 16.94 8.64 -9.56
C GLY A 240 18.30 8.11 -10.02
N ARG A 241 18.89 8.71 -11.06
CA ARG A 241 20.21 8.34 -11.58
C ARG A 241 21.31 8.54 -10.52
N VAL A 242 21.42 9.75 -9.96
CA VAL A 242 22.45 10.08 -8.97
C VAL A 242 22.31 9.20 -7.73
N PHE A 243 21.08 8.91 -7.28
CA PHE A 243 20.84 7.98 -6.18
C PHE A 243 21.39 6.58 -6.46
N ILE A 244 21.14 6.03 -7.65
CA ILE A 244 21.66 4.72 -8.05
C ILE A 244 23.18 4.73 -8.10
N GLU A 245 23.79 5.76 -8.69
CA GLU A 245 25.26 5.92 -8.77
C GLU A 245 25.91 5.96 -7.39
N VAL A 246 25.34 6.74 -6.46
CA VAL A 246 25.82 6.83 -5.08
C VAL A 246 25.59 5.50 -4.35
N PHE A 247 24.39 4.92 -4.44
CA PHE A 247 24.08 3.67 -3.77
C PHE A 247 24.97 2.52 -4.25
N ASP A 248 25.16 2.37 -5.56
CA ASP A 248 26.03 1.34 -6.15
C ASP A 248 27.49 1.52 -5.73
N ARG A 249 27.98 2.77 -5.71
CA ARG A 249 29.33 3.11 -5.22
C ARG A 249 29.56 2.65 -3.78
N GLU A 250 28.56 2.75 -2.92
CA GLU A 250 28.65 2.38 -1.51
C GLU A 250 28.37 0.88 -1.29
N ALA A 251 27.44 0.30 -2.04
CA ALA A 251 27.14 -1.12 -2.03
C ALA A 251 28.36 -1.96 -2.43
N ASN A 252 29.12 -1.52 -3.44
CA ASN A 252 30.34 -2.20 -3.90
C ASN A 252 31.48 -2.21 -2.87
N LYS A 253 31.42 -1.39 -1.82
CA LYS A 253 32.38 -1.42 -0.71
C LYS A 253 32.05 -2.49 0.32
N ILE A 254 30.86 -3.09 0.26
CA ILE A 254 30.39 -4.10 1.20
C ILE A 254 30.74 -5.49 0.66
N GLU A 255 31.87 -6.03 1.12
CA GLU A 255 32.33 -7.35 0.70
C GLU A 255 31.42 -8.48 1.20
N GLY A 256 31.13 -9.44 0.30
CA GLY A 256 30.35 -10.65 0.60
C GLY A 256 28.83 -10.48 0.54
N ALA A 257 28.35 -9.35 0.02
CA ALA A 257 26.94 -9.16 -0.27
C ALA A 257 26.51 -9.99 -1.49
N GLU A 258 25.55 -10.88 -1.30
CA GLU A 258 24.90 -11.63 -2.39
C GLU A 258 23.45 -11.18 -2.58
N PHE A 259 22.90 -10.45 -1.61
CA PHE A 259 21.49 -10.10 -1.57
C PHE A 259 21.28 -8.58 -1.45
N LEU A 260 20.21 -8.10 -2.07
CA LEU A 260 19.65 -6.77 -1.89
C LEU A 260 18.25 -6.88 -1.29
N ALA A 261 18.05 -6.19 -0.17
CA ALA A 261 16.75 -6.05 0.47
C ALA A 261 15.92 -4.92 -0.15
N GLN A 262 14.64 -5.19 -0.40
CA GLN A 262 13.68 -4.18 -0.85
C GLN A 262 12.38 -4.24 -0.04
N GLY A 263 11.81 -3.07 0.23
CA GLY A 263 10.51 -2.93 0.90
C GLY A 263 9.32 -3.04 -0.06
N THR A 264 9.39 -3.93 -1.05
CA THR A 264 8.32 -4.13 -2.05
C THR A 264 7.04 -4.60 -1.35
N LEU A 265 5.90 -3.99 -1.69
CA LEU A 265 4.60 -4.33 -1.09
C LEU A 265 3.71 -5.12 -2.06
N TYR A 266 2.66 -5.75 -1.54
CA TYR A 266 1.74 -6.54 -2.35
C TYR A 266 1.05 -5.75 -3.49
N PRO A 267 0.62 -4.47 -3.30
CA PRO A 267 0.13 -3.65 -4.41
C PRO A 267 1.12 -3.49 -5.57
N ASP A 268 2.42 -3.41 -5.28
CA ASP A 268 3.46 -3.28 -6.31
C ASP A 268 3.60 -4.57 -7.12
N VAL A 269 3.45 -5.72 -6.47
CA VAL A 269 3.42 -7.04 -7.12
C VAL A 269 2.20 -7.16 -8.04
N ILE A 270 1.01 -6.75 -7.58
CA ILE A 270 -0.21 -6.80 -8.41
C ILE A 270 -0.06 -5.91 -9.66
N GLU A 271 0.45 -4.69 -9.50
CA GLU A 271 0.66 -3.76 -10.62
C GLU A 271 1.67 -4.29 -11.65
N SER A 272 2.77 -4.91 -11.20
CA SER A 272 3.78 -5.49 -12.10
C SER A 272 3.26 -6.69 -12.90
N VAL A 273 2.47 -7.58 -12.28
CA VAL A 273 1.80 -8.70 -12.98
C VAL A 273 0.81 -8.16 -14.01
N SER A 274 0.03 -7.12 -13.67
CA SER A 274 -0.92 -6.50 -14.61
C SER A 274 -0.21 -5.85 -15.82
N SER A 275 1.00 -5.35 -15.63
CA SER A 275 1.85 -4.77 -16.68
C SER A 275 2.33 -5.84 -17.68
N SER A 276 2.63 -7.05 -17.19
CA SER A 276 2.98 -8.19 -18.05
C SER A 276 1.82 -8.71 -18.92
N SER A 277 0.57 -8.37 -18.57
CA SER A 277 -0.65 -8.69 -19.34
C SER A 277 -1.02 -7.66 -20.41
N GLY A 278 -0.18 -6.66 -20.66
CA GLY A 278 -0.22 -5.80 -21.85
C GLY A 278 -1.22 -4.63 -21.85
N LYS A 279 -1.85 -4.29 -20.71
CA LYS A 279 -2.85 -3.19 -20.64
C LYS A 279 -2.63 -2.13 -19.56
N ALA A 280 -1.59 -2.22 -18.73
CA ALA A 280 -1.33 -1.21 -17.71
C ALA A 280 -0.27 -0.20 -18.17
N HIS A 281 -0.57 1.09 -18.06
CA HIS A 281 0.44 2.14 -18.19
C HIS A 281 1.45 1.99 -17.04
N VAL A 282 2.74 1.85 -17.36
CA VAL A 282 3.83 1.70 -16.40
C VAL A 282 4.05 3.02 -15.67
N ILE A 283 3.22 3.30 -14.66
CA ILE A 283 3.23 4.55 -13.89
C ILE A 283 4.30 4.53 -12.78
N LYS A 284 4.75 3.34 -12.35
CA LYS A 284 5.76 3.17 -11.30
C LYS A 284 7.04 2.50 -11.84
N SER A 285 7.80 3.24 -12.62
CA SER A 285 9.10 2.77 -13.13
C SER A 285 10.26 2.83 -12.11
N HIS A 286 10.05 3.39 -10.91
CA HIS A 286 11.16 3.76 -10.01
C HIS A 286 10.91 3.55 -8.50
N HIS A 287 9.95 2.72 -8.10
CA HIS A 287 9.81 2.33 -6.70
C HIS A 287 9.74 0.81 -6.59
N ASN A 288 10.71 0.24 -5.87
CA ASN A 288 10.87 -1.15 -5.44
C ASN A 288 10.86 -2.26 -6.51
N VAL A 289 10.29 -2.02 -7.69
CA VAL A 289 10.16 -3.01 -8.78
C VAL A 289 10.80 -2.51 -10.10
N GLY A 290 11.39 -1.30 -10.07
CA GLY A 290 12.25 -0.81 -11.15
C GLY A 290 13.61 -1.49 -11.05
N GLY A 291 13.81 -2.50 -11.90
CA GLY A 291 14.95 -3.42 -11.89
C GLY A 291 16.27 -2.74 -11.58
N LEU A 292 17.03 -3.37 -10.69
CA LEU A 292 18.42 -3.01 -10.48
C LEU A 292 19.12 -2.96 -11.84
N PRO A 293 20.10 -2.06 -12.03
CA PRO A 293 20.86 -2.03 -13.26
C PRO A 293 21.34 -3.44 -13.63
N ASP A 294 21.31 -3.82 -14.91
CA ASP A 294 21.62 -5.19 -15.37
C ASP A 294 22.99 -5.71 -14.88
N TYR A 295 23.89 -4.81 -14.48
CA TYR A 295 25.20 -5.13 -13.92
C TYR A 295 25.17 -5.55 -12.44
N MET A 296 24.10 -5.27 -11.69
CA MET A 296 23.98 -5.60 -10.27
C MET A 296 23.53 -7.05 -10.11
N LYS A 297 24.49 -7.93 -9.78
CA LYS A 297 24.30 -9.40 -9.68
C LYS A 297 23.69 -9.87 -8.35
N LEU A 298 23.02 -9.00 -7.60
CA LEU A 298 22.46 -9.31 -6.28
C LEU A 298 21.10 -10.01 -6.42
N LYS A 299 20.83 -10.98 -5.55
CA LYS A 299 19.52 -11.64 -5.42
C LYS A 299 18.60 -10.78 -4.54
N LEU A 300 17.29 -10.83 -4.75
CA LEU A 300 16.35 -10.01 -3.98
C LEU A 300 15.87 -10.69 -2.69
N VAL A 301 15.72 -9.91 -1.62
CA VAL A 301 15.01 -10.26 -0.38
C VAL A 301 13.89 -9.24 -0.19
N GLU A 302 12.65 -9.65 -0.38
CA GLU A 302 11.48 -8.77 -0.38
C GLU A 302 10.48 -9.22 0.71
N PRO A 303 10.78 -9.00 2.00
CA PRO A 303 10.05 -9.65 3.07
C PRO A 303 8.65 -9.07 3.30
N LEU A 304 8.30 -7.95 2.64
CA LEU A 304 7.00 -7.28 2.75
C LEU A 304 6.09 -7.52 1.54
N ARG A 305 6.51 -8.35 0.59
CA ARG A 305 5.86 -8.54 -0.72
C ARG A 305 4.43 -9.08 -0.68
N GLU A 306 4.01 -9.61 0.47
CA GLU A 306 2.67 -10.17 0.71
C GLU A 306 1.79 -9.23 1.55
N LEU A 307 2.30 -8.07 1.97
CA LEU A 307 1.61 -7.15 2.86
C LEU A 307 1.05 -5.93 2.15
N PHE A 308 -0.10 -5.47 2.64
CA PHE A 308 -0.60 -4.11 2.39
C PHE A 308 0.02 -3.09 3.35
N LYS A 309 -0.17 -1.80 3.05
CA LYS A 309 0.50 -0.69 3.75
C LYS A 309 0.11 -0.58 5.23
N ASP A 310 -1.14 -0.87 5.56
CA ASP A 310 -1.66 -0.95 6.91
C ASP A 310 -1.05 -2.11 7.69
N GLU A 311 -0.87 -3.27 7.06
CA GLU A 311 -0.20 -4.43 7.65
C GLU A 311 1.29 -4.17 7.89
N VAL A 312 1.99 -3.50 6.96
CA VAL A 312 3.38 -3.07 7.17
C VAL A 312 3.50 -2.16 8.39
N ARG A 313 2.52 -1.27 8.60
CA ARG A 313 2.48 -0.42 9.80
C ARG A 313 2.23 -1.26 11.05
N ALA A 314 1.32 -2.22 11.01
CA ALA A 314 1.08 -3.13 12.14
C ALA A 314 2.33 -3.97 12.47
N LEU A 315 3.03 -4.49 11.46
CA LEU A 315 4.29 -5.19 11.59
C LEU A 315 5.39 -4.29 12.18
N GLY A 316 5.46 -3.03 11.75
CA GLY A 316 6.40 -2.08 12.32
C GLY A 316 6.23 -1.93 13.84
N ARG A 317 4.99 -1.84 14.32
CA ARG A 317 4.72 -1.80 15.78
C ARG A 317 5.10 -3.09 16.48
N GLU A 318 4.81 -4.22 15.86
CA GLU A 318 5.19 -5.55 16.37
C GLU A 318 6.71 -5.69 16.52
N LEU A 319 7.48 -5.09 15.60
CA LEU A 319 8.95 -5.04 15.62
C LEU A 319 9.51 -3.95 16.56
N GLY A 320 8.66 -3.22 17.28
CA GLY A 320 9.07 -2.20 18.26
C GLY A 320 9.29 -0.80 17.68
N LEU A 321 8.92 -0.52 16.43
CA LEU A 321 8.97 0.83 15.89
C LEU A 321 7.92 1.71 16.58
N THR A 322 8.32 2.95 16.90
CA THR A 322 7.45 3.91 17.57
C THR A 322 6.28 4.32 16.69
N ASP A 323 5.13 4.60 17.31
CA ASP A 323 3.94 5.07 16.58
C ASP A 323 4.22 6.34 15.77
N ALA A 324 5.05 7.24 16.32
CA ALA A 324 5.45 8.46 15.64
C ALA A 324 6.19 8.19 14.31
N PHE A 325 6.95 7.09 14.24
CA PHE A 325 7.67 6.70 13.03
C PHE A 325 6.75 5.95 12.05
N VAL A 326 6.02 4.94 12.54
CA VAL A 326 5.12 4.11 11.74
C VAL A 326 3.95 4.93 11.15
N GLY A 327 3.45 5.89 11.91
CA GLY A 327 2.38 6.81 11.53
C GLY A 327 2.80 7.92 10.58
N ARG A 328 4.08 8.03 10.19
CA ARG A 328 4.54 9.07 9.27
C ARG A 328 3.74 9.06 7.96
N HIS A 329 3.39 10.25 7.51
CA HIS A 329 2.86 10.46 6.18
C HIS A 329 3.90 10.08 5.12
N PRO A 330 3.47 9.55 3.96
CA PRO A 330 4.36 9.26 2.84
C PRO A 330 5.22 10.48 2.46
N PHE A 331 6.49 10.23 2.19
CA PHE A 331 7.43 11.22 1.65
C PHE A 331 7.95 10.72 0.30
N PRO A 332 7.92 11.55 -0.75
CA PRO A 332 8.27 11.12 -2.10
C PRO A 332 9.78 10.82 -2.21
N GLY A 333 10.16 9.87 -3.08
CA GLY A 333 11.58 9.55 -3.32
C GLY A 333 12.43 10.76 -3.75
N PRO A 334 11.95 11.62 -4.68
CA PRO A 334 12.61 12.90 -4.98
C PRO A 334 12.64 13.94 -3.85
N GLY A 335 11.98 13.67 -2.73
CA GLY A 335 11.92 14.54 -1.56
C GLY A 335 11.36 15.92 -1.87
N LEU A 336 12.02 16.95 -1.33
CA LEU A 336 11.63 18.35 -1.48
C LEU A 336 11.77 18.87 -2.92
N ALA A 337 12.49 18.17 -3.81
CA ALA A 337 12.71 18.60 -5.19
C ALA A 337 11.41 18.80 -5.99
N ILE A 338 10.38 18.00 -5.70
CA ILE A 338 9.07 18.11 -6.35
C ILE A 338 8.12 19.06 -5.62
N ARG A 339 8.55 19.60 -4.47
CA ARG A 339 7.83 20.62 -3.69
C ARG A 339 8.39 22.03 -3.88
N ILE A 340 9.41 22.17 -4.73
CA ILE A 340 9.99 23.43 -5.18
C ILE A 340 9.77 23.49 -6.70
N PRO A 341 8.72 24.19 -7.18
CA PRO A 341 8.52 24.38 -8.61
C PRO A 341 9.66 25.23 -9.22
N GLY A 342 10.19 24.77 -10.35
CA GLY A 342 11.35 25.39 -10.99
C GLY A 342 12.69 24.87 -10.46
N GLU A 343 13.70 25.73 -10.53
CA GLU A 343 15.08 25.44 -10.12
C GLU A 343 15.20 25.22 -8.61
N ILE A 344 16.05 24.27 -8.23
CA ILE A 344 16.34 23.94 -6.85
C ILE A 344 17.65 24.62 -6.45
N THR A 345 17.59 25.45 -5.41
CA THR A 345 18.77 26.10 -4.82
C THR A 345 18.90 25.70 -3.34
N PRO A 346 20.11 25.73 -2.76
CA PRO A 346 20.31 25.45 -1.33
C PRO A 346 19.40 26.30 -0.43
N ASP A 347 19.30 27.60 -0.71
CA ASP A 347 18.46 28.53 0.06
C ASP A 347 16.96 28.15 -0.02
N ALA A 348 16.49 27.73 -1.20
CA ALA A 348 15.10 27.31 -1.39
C ALA A 348 14.79 26.02 -0.62
N VAL A 349 15.73 25.09 -0.59
CA VAL A 349 15.62 23.84 0.19
C VAL A 349 15.57 24.15 1.68
N ASP A 350 16.50 24.94 2.21
CA ASP A 350 16.52 25.31 3.63
C ASP A 350 15.23 26.04 4.04
N THR A 351 14.80 27.03 3.23
CA THR A 351 13.55 27.76 3.47
C THR A 351 12.35 26.82 3.55
N LEU A 352 12.24 25.89 2.59
CA LEU A 352 11.15 24.92 2.58
C LEU A 352 11.25 23.93 3.74
N GLN A 353 12.44 23.51 4.15
CA GLN A 353 12.64 22.65 5.32
C GLN A 353 12.14 23.31 6.61
N GLN A 354 12.43 24.59 6.82
CA GLN A 354 11.94 25.34 7.97
C GLN A 354 10.41 25.50 7.92
N ALA A 355 9.86 25.87 6.77
CA ALA A 355 8.41 26.05 6.60
C ALA A 355 7.64 24.73 6.78
N ASP A 356 8.11 23.62 6.19
CA ASP A 356 7.50 22.28 6.34
C ASP A 356 7.54 21.82 7.81
N ALA A 357 8.64 22.10 8.52
CA ALA A 357 8.76 21.75 9.94
C ALA A 357 7.71 22.46 10.81
N ILE A 358 7.57 23.79 10.67
CA ILE A 358 6.56 24.57 11.41
C ILE A 358 5.16 24.10 11.05
N TYR A 359 4.88 23.91 9.75
CA TYR A 359 3.57 23.45 9.30
C TYR A 359 3.19 22.09 9.92
N LEU A 360 4.11 21.13 9.92
CA LEU A 360 3.87 19.80 10.48
C LEU A 360 3.75 19.83 12.01
N GLU A 361 4.51 20.69 12.68
CA GLU A 361 4.40 20.91 14.13
C GLU A 361 3.00 21.41 14.49
N GLU A 362 2.50 22.45 13.80
CA GLU A 362 1.16 23.00 14.06
C GLU A 362 0.03 22.02 13.73
N ILE A 363 0.16 21.25 12.64
CA ILE A 363 -0.80 20.17 12.31
C ILE A 363 -0.85 19.12 13.41
N ARG A 364 0.30 18.76 14.02
CA ARG A 364 0.35 17.83 15.15
C ARG A 364 -0.22 18.43 16.41
N ASN A 365 0.12 19.69 16.73
CA ASN A 365 -0.40 20.40 17.89
C ASN A 365 -1.92 20.55 17.85
N ALA A 366 -2.49 20.68 16.63
CA ALA A 366 -3.94 20.70 16.41
C ALA A 366 -4.60 19.31 16.47
N GLY A 367 -3.84 18.22 16.61
CA GLY A 367 -4.36 16.85 16.60
C GLY A 367 -4.83 16.35 15.23
N LEU A 368 -4.52 17.08 14.14
CA LEU A 368 -5.05 16.80 12.80
C LEU A 368 -4.19 15.82 11.99
N TYR A 369 -2.97 15.51 12.46
CA TYR A 369 -1.99 14.74 11.68
C TYR A 369 -2.50 13.35 11.26
N ASP A 370 -3.21 12.66 12.14
CA ASP A 370 -3.69 11.29 11.90
C ASP A 370 -5.04 11.25 11.16
N ASP A 371 -5.74 12.39 11.06
CA ASP A 371 -7.03 12.53 10.36
C ASP A 371 -6.87 12.79 8.85
N ILE A 372 -5.67 13.18 8.42
CA ILE A 372 -5.36 13.49 7.02
C ILE A 372 -4.37 12.49 6.44
N TRP A 373 -4.49 12.24 5.13
CA TRP A 373 -3.59 11.31 4.43
C TRP A 373 -2.16 11.85 4.25
N GLN A 374 -2.01 13.16 4.06
CA GLN A 374 -0.71 13.78 3.82
C GLN A 374 -0.73 15.28 4.14
N ALA A 375 0.30 15.76 4.83
CA ALA A 375 0.60 17.19 5.02
C ALA A 375 2.02 17.50 4.53
N PHE A 376 2.15 18.62 3.81
CA PHE A 376 3.43 19.20 3.40
C PHE A 376 3.30 20.67 2.95
N ALA A 377 4.41 21.39 3.01
CA ALA A 377 4.58 22.72 2.41
C ALA A 377 5.11 22.62 0.96
N VAL A 378 4.83 23.67 0.17
CA VAL A 378 5.35 23.87 -1.19
C VAL A 378 5.89 25.31 -1.28
N LEU A 379 7.12 25.48 -1.73
CA LEU A 379 7.74 26.81 -1.88
C LEU A 379 7.54 27.31 -3.31
N LEU A 380 6.66 28.29 -3.49
CA LEU A 380 6.36 28.83 -4.83
C LEU A 380 7.44 29.83 -5.28
N PRO A 381 7.82 29.86 -6.58
CA PRO A 381 8.81 30.79 -7.12
C PRO A 381 8.24 32.20 -7.36
N VAL A 382 7.37 32.68 -6.48
CA VAL A 382 6.75 34.01 -6.57
C VAL A 382 7.20 34.87 -5.40
N LYS A 383 7.45 36.15 -5.64
CA LYS A 383 7.74 37.12 -4.58
C LYS A 383 6.46 37.84 -4.22
N THR A 384 6.19 37.99 -2.93
CA THR A 384 5.10 38.82 -2.43
C THR A 384 5.65 39.98 -1.60
N VAL A 385 4.89 41.06 -1.47
CA VAL A 385 5.27 42.21 -0.66
C VAL A 385 5.05 41.85 0.81
N GLY A 386 6.13 41.82 1.58
CA GLY A 386 6.11 41.68 3.03
C GLY A 386 6.40 43.00 3.74
N VAL A 387 6.12 43.03 5.03
CA VAL A 387 6.56 44.09 5.94
C VAL A 387 7.42 43.42 7.01
N MET A 388 8.71 43.74 7.04
CA MET A 388 9.63 43.29 8.09
C MET A 388 10.17 44.54 8.80
N GLY A 389 9.63 44.85 9.98
CA GLY A 389 9.85 46.14 10.64
C GLY A 389 9.20 47.30 9.86
N ASP A 390 9.94 48.37 9.60
CA ASP A 390 9.47 49.57 8.87
C ASP A 390 9.77 49.53 7.35
N ALA A 391 10.35 48.45 6.82
CA ALA A 391 10.72 48.31 5.41
C ALA A 391 9.86 47.29 4.65
N ARG A 392 9.63 47.57 3.37
CA ARG A 392 9.02 46.60 2.44
C ARG A 392 10.05 45.53 2.08
N THR A 393 9.69 44.26 2.23
CA THR A 393 10.49 43.12 1.77
C THR A 393 9.81 42.46 0.56
N TYR A 394 10.59 41.76 -0.25
CA TYR A 394 10.11 40.97 -1.38
C TYR A 394 10.67 39.56 -1.26
N GLU A 395 10.06 38.77 -0.37
CA GLU A 395 10.48 37.42 -0.01
C GLU A 395 9.52 36.37 -0.57
N LYS A 396 9.94 35.10 -0.52
CA LYS A 396 9.18 33.93 -0.98
C LYS A 396 8.53 33.22 0.19
#